data_AF-A0A0A8K3F7-F1
#
_entry.id   AF-A0A0A8K3F7-F1
#
_cell.length_a   1.000
_cell.length_b   1.000
_cell.length_c   1.000
_cell.angle_alpha   90.00
_cell.angle_beta   90.00
_cell.angle_gamma   90.00
#
_symmetry.space_group_name_H-M   'P 1'
#
loop_
_entity.id
_entity.type
_entity.pdbx_description
1 polymer ?
#
loop_
_entity_poly.entity_id
_entity_poly.type
_entity_poly.pdbx_seq_one_letter_code
_entity_poly.pdbx_strand_id
1 'polypeptide(L)'
;MGRLAKPLALLLCGLFWAGTGTVAYVPPANAQFFWFFDQKKPKKQRRAAPRRGYDLPKVTPPKEEVLAPPPPDDRPYDENLMRLAEILGAVHYLRELCGAGEGQLWRDQMAEILRNEGTTAVRRAKLVNKFNDGYRGYRRTYRTCTESATRAASRFSTEGAELATALSQTSVFASAPQARVQAPESDDGASAARN
;
A
#
# COMPACT_ATOMS: atom_id res chain seq x y z
N MET A 1 -51.97 26.01 8.06
CA MET A 1 -52.20 24.55 8.04
C MET A 1 -50.97 23.87 8.65
N GLY A 2 -50.95 23.01 9.64
CA GLY A 2 -51.92 22.31 10.49
C GLY A 2 -51.06 21.27 11.25
N ARG A 3 -50.89 21.46 12.57
CA ARG A 3 -50.15 20.55 13.48
C ARG A 3 -51.07 19.40 13.94
N LEU A 4 -50.49 18.45 14.70
CA LEU A 4 -51.11 17.40 15.56
C LEU A 4 -51.57 16.13 14.82
N ALA A 5 -51.59 14.92 15.38
CA ALA A 5 -51.11 14.33 16.64
C ALA A 5 -51.25 12.79 16.52
N LYS A 6 -50.56 12.02 17.37
CA LYS A 6 -50.80 10.57 17.57
C LYS A 6 -52.12 10.36 18.34
N PRO A 7 -52.74 9.18 18.21
CA PRO A 7 -53.26 8.53 19.42
C PRO A 7 -52.92 7.04 19.54
N LEU A 8 -52.71 6.68 20.80
CA LEU A 8 -52.68 5.35 21.39
C LEU A 8 -54.11 4.76 21.35
N ALA A 9 -54.27 3.47 21.05
CA ALA A 9 -55.49 2.71 21.40
C ALA A 9 -55.15 1.23 21.63
N LEU A 10 -55.06 0.89 22.92
CA LEU A 10 -55.24 -0.44 23.52
C LEU A 10 -56.71 -0.87 23.42
N LEU A 11 -56.98 -2.19 23.62
CA LEU A 11 -58.25 -2.92 23.92
C LEU A 11 -58.61 -3.94 22.81
N LEU A 12 -58.89 -5.25 23.03
CA LEU A 12 -59.42 -6.01 24.19
C LEU A 12 -59.20 -7.54 24.04
N CYS A 13 -59.21 -8.22 25.21
CA CYS A 13 -59.73 -9.56 25.55
C CYS A 13 -59.35 -10.78 24.68
N GLY A 14 -58.78 -11.87 25.19
CA GLY A 14 -58.90 -12.48 26.51
C GLY A 14 -59.67 -13.79 26.36
N LEU A 15 -59.06 -14.94 26.65
CA LEU A 15 -59.76 -16.17 27.01
C LEU A 15 -58.84 -17.05 27.86
N PHE A 16 -59.29 -17.21 29.11
CA PHE A 16 -58.84 -18.14 30.13
C PHE A 16 -58.82 -19.58 29.62
N TRP A 17 -57.79 -20.34 29.98
CA TRP A 17 -57.99 -21.75 30.31
C TRP A 17 -57.16 -22.10 31.55
N ALA A 18 -57.87 -22.31 32.65
CA ALA A 18 -57.34 -22.94 33.84
C ALA A 18 -57.16 -24.44 33.56
N GLY A 19 -55.94 -24.95 33.77
CA GLY A 19 -55.62 -26.37 33.63
C GLY A 19 -54.58 -26.75 34.67
N THR A 20 -55.05 -27.40 35.72
CA THR A 20 -54.31 -27.99 36.84
C THR A 20 -53.18 -28.90 36.39
N GLY A 21 -52.06 -28.86 37.11
CA GLY A 21 -50.82 -29.53 36.73
C GLY A 21 -50.87 -31.06 36.70
N THR A 22 -49.99 -31.62 35.87
CA THR A 22 -49.16 -32.79 36.20
C THR A 22 -47.80 -32.54 35.55
N VAL A 23 -46.74 -32.46 36.37
CA VAL A 23 -45.38 -32.49 35.84
C VAL A 23 -45.11 -33.95 35.47
N ALA A 24 -45.37 -34.30 34.21
CA ALA A 24 -44.86 -35.55 33.65
C ALA A 24 -43.34 -35.41 33.53
N TYR A 25 -42.64 -36.06 34.45
CA TYR A 25 -41.21 -36.29 34.37
C TYR A 25 -40.89 -37.01 33.06
N VAL A 26 -40.29 -36.30 32.10
CA VAL A 26 -39.72 -36.89 30.90
C VAL A 26 -38.26 -37.25 31.20
N PRO A 27 -37.89 -38.54 31.17
CA PRO A 27 -36.51 -38.95 31.33
C PRO A 27 -35.66 -38.47 30.14
N PRO A 28 -34.43 -37.97 30.34
CA PRO A 28 -33.54 -37.61 29.25
C PRO A 28 -32.95 -38.89 28.62
N ALA A 29 -33.68 -39.51 27.70
CA ALA A 29 -33.13 -40.56 26.84
C ALA A 29 -32.50 -39.92 25.59
N ASN A 30 -31.17 -39.86 25.61
CA ASN A 30 -30.27 -40.03 24.47
C ASN A 30 -30.58 -39.23 23.20
N ALA A 31 -30.12 -37.98 23.16
CA ALA A 31 -29.91 -37.24 21.92
C ALA A 31 -28.79 -37.91 21.08
N GLN A 32 -29.14 -38.97 20.35
CA GLN A 32 -28.32 -39.54 19.29
C GLN A 32 -28.63 -38.84 17.96
N PHE A 33 -28.30 -37.54 17.83
CA PHE A 33 -28.38 -36.89 16.51
C PHE A 33 -27.49 -35.65 16.32
N PHE A 34 -26.39 -35.51 17.07
CA PHE A 34 -25.40 -34.45 16.79
C PHE A 34 -23.97 -34.93 17.08
N TRP A 35 -23.48 -35.87 16.29
CA TRP A 35 -22.07 -36.31 16.26
C TRP A 35 -21.14 -35.25 15.62
N PHE A 36 -21.39 -33.97 15.89
CA PHE A 36 -20.56 -32.87 15.39
C PHE A 36 -20.35 -31.77 16.44
N PHE A 37 -21.03 -31.83 17.59
CA PHE A 37 -20.94 -30.82 18.65
C PHE A 37 -20.34 -31.33 19.97
N ASP A 38 -19.93 -32.61 20.06
CA ASP A 38 -19.17 -33.15 21.21
C ASP A 38 -17.66 -33.16 20.93
N GLN A 39 -17.10 -32.02 20.56
CA GLN A 39 -15.65 -31.79 20.71
C GLN A 39 -15.46 -31.20 22.11
N LYS A 40 -15.10 -32.06 23.08
CA LYS A 40 -14.68 -31.63 24.43
C LYS A 40 -13.76 -30.42 24.32
N LYS A 41 -14.25 -29.24 24.70
CA LYS A 41 -13.44 -28.00 24.69
C LYS A 41 -12.20 -28.26 25.55
N PRO A 42 -10.98 -28.25 24.99
CA PRO A 42 -9.78 -28.45 25.80
C PRO A 42 -9.72 -27.32 26.83
N LYS A 43 -9.52 -27.66 28.10
CA LYS A 43 -9.30 -26.66 29.15
C LYS A 43 -8.13 -25.79 28.71
N LYS A 44 -8.41 -24.50 28.45
CA LYS A 44 -7.40 -23.51 28.11
C LYS A 44 -6.52 -23.31 29.34
N GLN A 45 -5.51 -24.16 29.48
CA GLN A 45 -4.45 -24.00 30.46
C GLN A 45 -3.92 -22.58 30.24
N ARG A 46 -4.04 -21.72 31.26
CA ARG A 46 -3.39 -20.40 31.24
C ARG A 46 -1.90 -20.69 31.08
N ARG A 47 -1.43 -20.71 29.84
CA ARG A 47 0.00 -20.70 29.54
C ARG A 47 0.53 -19.47 30.25
N ALA A 48 1.48 -19.66 31.15
CA ALA A 48 2.26 -18.55 31.68
C ALA A 48 2.73 -17.73 30.47
N ALA A 49 2.57 -16.40 30.55
CA ALA A 49 3.09 -15.52 29.52
C ALA A 49 4.57 -15.92 29.30
N PRO A 50 5.02 -16.12 28.05
CA PRO A 50 6.43 -16.38 27.84
C PRO A 50 7.17 -15.19 28.45
N ARG A 51 8.04 -15.47 29.43
CA ARG A 51 9.07 -14.50 29.79
C ARG A 51 9.73 -14.17 28.46
N ARG A 52 9.74 -12.89 28.06
CA ARG A 52 10.55 -12.42 26.93
C ARG A 52 12.01 -12.64 27.33
N GLY A 53 12.44 -13.89 27.28
CA GLY A 53 13.85 -14.25 27.19
C GLY A 53 14.31 -13.73 25.85
N TYR A 54 15.46 -13.09 25.85
CA TYR A 54 16.16 -12.63 24.66
C TYR A 54 16.74 -13.82 23.87
N ASP A 55 16.03 -14.95 23.81
CA ASP A 55 16.39 -16.14 23.05
C ASP A 55 15.79 -16.03 21.65
N LEU A 56 16.04 -14.89 21.00
CA LEU A 56 15.94 -14.82 19.54
C LEU A 56 16.92 -15.88 19.01
N PRO A 57 16.49 -16.79 18.12
CA PRO A 57 17.44 -17.65 17.42
C PRO A 57 18.52 -16.75 16.84
N LYS A 58 19.78 -17.02 17.19
CA LYS A 58 20.90 -16.31 16.59
C LYS A 58 20.82 -16.60 15.10
N VAL A 59 20.32 -15.64 14.32
CA VAL A 59 20.43 -15.69 12.86
C VAL A 59 21.92 -15.68 12.62
N THR A 60 22.51 -16.86 12.42
CA THR A 60 23.80 -16.94 11.77
C THR A 60 23.57 -16.31 10.42
N PRO A 61 24.21 -15.16 10.11
CA PRO A 61 24.10 -14.61 8.76
C PRO A 61 24.43 -15.77 7.81
N PRO A 62 23.62 -16.01 6.76
CA PRO A 62 23.99 -16.93 5.71
C PRO A 62 25.45 -16.65 5.38
N LYS A 63 26.28 -17.70 5.43
CA LYS A 63 27.70 -17.63 5.06
C LYS A 63 27.76 -16.80 3.79
N GLU A 64 28.33 -15.61 3.95
CA GLU A 64 28.36 -14.57 2.95
C GLU A 64 29.14 -15.13 1.77
N GLU A 65 28.43 -15.73 0.83
CA GLU A 65 28.91 -15.83 -0.53
C GLU A 65 28.89 -14.38 -0.99
N VAL A 66 30.05 -13.74 -0.87
CA VAL A 66 30.34 -12.38 -1.33
C VAL A 66 30.23 -12.43 -2.85
N LEU A 67 29.00 -12.55 -3.33
CA LEU A 67 28.65 -12.26 -4.70
C LEU A 67 28.95 -10.77 -4.83
N ALA A 68 29.92 -10.45 -5.68
CA ALA A 68 30.24 -9.07 -6.02
C ALA A 68 28.92 -8.29 -6.20
N PRO A 69 28.85 -7.04 -5.70
CA PRO A 69 27.62 -6.25 -5.79
C PRO A 69 27.13 -6.30 -7.24
N PRO A 70 25.81 -6.51 -7.46
CA PRO A 70 25.29 -6.56 -8.81
C PRO A 70 25.73 -5.30 -9.56
N PRO A 71 26.08 -5.42 -10.85
CA PRO A 71 26.50 -4.28 -11.63
C PRO A 71 25.47 -3.14 -11.52
N PRO A 72 25.90 -1.87 -11.50
CA PRO A 72 24.98 -0.74 -11.41
C PRO A 72 23.95 -0.78 -12.55
N ASP A 73 22.66 -0.78 -12.23
CA ASP A 73 21.53 -0.61 -13.16
C ASP A 73 21.05 0.84 -13.06
N ASP A 74 21.98 1.76 -13.31
CA ASP A 74 21.75 3.20 -13.25
C ASP A 74 21.32 3.69 -14.64
N ARG A 75 20.12 4.27 -14.72
CA ARG A 75 19.55 4.82 -15.95
C ARG A 75 19.53 6.35 -15.89
N PRO A 76 19.62 7.05 -17.03
CA PRO A 76 19.64 8.52 -17.04
C PRO A 76 18.43 9.19 -16.38
N TYR A 77 17.29 8.50 -16.32
CA TYR A 77 16.04 8.99 -15.75
C TYR A 77 15.79 8.56 -14.30
N ASP A 78 16.74 7.85 -13.67
CA ASP A 78 16.54 7.26 -12.35
C ASP A 78 16.32 8.28 -11.25
N GLU A 79 16.96 9.44 -11.33
CA GLU A 79 16.75 10.51 -10.35
C GLU A 79 15.28 10.93 -10.30
N ASN A 80 14.70 11.21 -11.47
CA ASN A 80 13.29 11.59 -11.63
C ASN A 80 12.36 10.46 -11.19
N LEU A 81 12.69 9.21 -11.52
CA LEU A 81 11.89 8.05 -11.13
C LEU A 81 11.89 7.83 -9.61
N MET A 82 13.05 7.96 -8.96
CA MET A 82 13.19 7.84 -7.51
C MET A 82 12.47 8.98 -6.78
N ARG A 83 12.51 10.19 -7.34
CA ARG A 83 11.76 11.33 -6.84
C ARG A 83 10.25 11.13 -6.96
N LEU A 84 9.78 10.63 -8.10
CA LEU A 84 8.37 10.31 -8.32
C LEU A 84 7.86 9.26 -7.31
N ALA A 85 8.64 8.21 -7.06
CA ALA A 85 8.30 7.19 -6.07
C ALA A 85 8.14 7.79 -4.66
N GLU A 86 9.04 8.68 -4.24
CA GLU A 86 8.95 9.39 -2.97
C GLU A 86 7.69 10.28 -2.89
N ILE A 87 7.40 11.04 -3.95
CA ILE A 87 6.22 11.89 -4.05
C ILE A 87 4.93 11.08 -3.93
N LEU A 88 4.83 9.93 -4.60
CA LEU A 88 3.65 9.05 -4.50
C LEU A 88 3.40 8.62 -3.04
N GLY A 89 4.46 8.31 -2.30
CA GLY A 89 4.35 7.97 -0.88
C GLY A 89 3.90 9.15 -0.01
N ALA A 90 4.44 10.35 -0.27
CA ALA A 90 4.05 11.57 0.42
C ALA A 90 2.58 11.93 0.16
N VAL A 91 2.16 11.91 -1.11
CA VAL A 91 0.80 12.20 -1.55
C VAL A 91 -0.19 11.19 -0.98
N HIS A 92 0.15 9.89 -1.01
CA HIS A 92 -0.67 8.83 -0.43
C HIS A 92 -1.00 9.12 1.04
N TYR A 93 -0.01 9.56 1.83
CA TYR A 93 -0.23 9.88 3.23
C TYR A 93 -1.04 11.17 3.41
N LEU A 94 -0.60 12.27 2.76
CA LEU A 94 -1.17 13.60 2.99
C LEU A 94 -2.63 13.70 2.53
N ARG A 95 -2.96 13.13 1.37
CA ARG A 95 -4.32 13.19 0.83
C ARG A 95 -5.29 12.33 1.63
N GLU A 96 -4.85 11.17 2.13
CA GLU A 96 -5.64 10.35 3.05
C GLU A 96 -5.87 11.09 4.38
N LEU A 97 -4.82 11.69 4.94
CA LEU A 97 -4.93 12.48 6.18
C LEU A 97 -5.94 13.64 6.06
N CYS A 98 -6.03 14.23 4.87
CA CYS A 98 -6.96 15.32 4.55
C CYS A 98 -8.31 14.87 3.98
N GLY A 99 -8.60 13.57 3.97
CA GLY A 99 -9.93 13.05 3.63
C GLY A 99 -10.28 13.06 2.14
N ALA A 100 -9.30 12.93 1.25
CA ALA A 100 -9.54 12.92 -0.20
C ALA A 100 -10.37 11.71 -0.69
N GLY A 101 -10.40 10.59 0.04
CA GLY A 101 -11.26 9.43 -0.26
C GLY A 101 -10.84 8.62 -1.50
N GLU A 102 -9.54 8.55 -1.79
CA GLU A 102 -9.01 7.94 -3.02
C GLU A 102 -8.61 6.46 -2.87
N GLY A 103 -8.71 5.91 -1.66
CA GLY A 103 -8.46 4.50 -1.39
C GLY A 103 -7.02 4.06 -1.73
N GLN A 104 -6.88 3.07 -2.62
CA GLN A 104 -5.59 2.48 -3.00
C GLN A 104 -4.92 3.14 -4.20
N LEU A 105 -5.50 4.20 -4.79
CA LEU A 105 -5.03 4.84 -6.02
C LEU A 105 -3.51 5.00 -6.08
N TRP A 106 -2.92 5.66 -5.08
CA TRP A 106 -1.48 5.94 -5.06
C TRP A 106 -0.60 4.69 -4.88
N ARG A 107 -1.12 3.66 -4.20
CA ARG A 107 -0.42 2.37 -4.08
C ARG A 107 -0.49 1.59 -5.37
N ASP A 108 -1.60 1.68 -6.10
CA ASP A 108 -1.75 1.04 -7.41
C ASP A 108 -0.83 1.70 -8.45
N GLN A 109 -0.70 3.04 -8.42
CA GLN A 109 0.29 3.76 -9.24
C GLN A 109 1.72 3.32 -8.92
N MET A 110 2.07 3.19 -7.63
CA MET A 110 3.38 2.66 -7.25
C MET A 110 3.56 1.21 -7.72
N ALA A 111 2.51 0.38 -7.65
CA ALA A 111 2.56 -1.00 -8.13
C ALA A 111 2.84 -1.07 -9.64
N GLU A 112 2.27 -0.16 -10.44
CA GLU A 112 2.56 -0.03 -11.87
C GLU A 112 4.02 0.35 -12.12
N ILE A 113 4.55 1.34 -11.40
CA ILE A 113 5.98 1.69 -11.49
C ILE A 113 6.84 0.46 -11.17
N LEU A 114 6.52 -0.29 -10.12
CA LEU A 114 7.29 -1.47 -9.75
C LEU A 114 7.18 -2.61 -10.76
N ARG A 115 6.08 -2.71 -11.52
CA ARG A 115 5.92 -3.68 -12.61
C ARG A 115 6.82 -3.34 -13.79
N ASN A 116 6.88 -2.06 -14.17
CA ASN A 116 7.57 -1.62 -15.39
C ASN A 116 9.07 -1.35 -15.14
N GLU A 117 9.39 -0.75 -14.00
CA GLU A 117 10.75 -0.26 -13.70
C GLU A 117 11.49 -1.11 -12.67
N GLY A 118 10.80 -1.96 -11.92
CA GLY A 118 11.39 -2.83 -10.89
C GLY A 118 12.06 -4.08 -11.46
N THR A 119 12.90 -3.93 -12.49
CA THR A 119 13.53 -5.03 -13.27
C THR A 119 14.40 -5.97 -12.44
N THR A 120 15.03 -5.45 -11.38
CA THR A 120 15.86 -6.22 -10.44
C THR A 120 15.34 -6.08 -9.02
N ALA A 121 15.63 -7.07 -8.16
CA ALA A 121 15.24 -7.02 -6.75
C ALA A 121 15.79 -5.78 -6.03
N VAL A 122 17.04 -5.40 -6.34
CA VAL A 122 17.69 -4.21 -5.78
C VAL A 122 17.00 -2.93 -6.24
N ARG A 123 16.70 -2.81 -7.54
CA ARG A 123 16.01 -1.63 -8.10
C ARG A 123 14.60 -1.50 -7.54
N ARG A 124 13.85 -2.61 -7.47
CA ARG A 124 12.53 -2.67 -6.84
C ARG A 124 12.60 -2.23 -5.37
N ALA A 125 13.60 -2.67 -4.62
CA ALA A 125 13.80 -2.27 -3.23
C ALA A 125 14.09 -0.77 -3.09
N LYS A 126 14.93 -0.19 -3.95
CA LYS A 126 15.21 1.27 -3.97
C LYS A 126 13.91 2.08 -4.18
N LEU A 127 13.09 1.70 -5.15
CA LEU A 127 11.80 2.34 -5.45
C LEU A 127 10.82 2.25 -4.27
N VAL A 128 10.68 1.06 -3.68
CA VAL A 128 9.84 0.86 -2.48
C VAL A 128 10.34 1.67 -1.29
N ASN A 129 11.66 1.77 -1.10
CA ASN A 129 12.24 2.57 -0.03
C ASN A 129 11.90 4.05 -0.22
N LYS A 130 12.05 4.60 -1.42
CA LYS A 130 11.68 6.00 -1.71
C LYS A 130 10.22 6.29 -1.41
N PHE A 131 9.30 5.43 -1.85
CA PHE A 131 7.88 5.55 -1.49
C PHE A 131 7.66 5.56 0.03
N ASN A 132 8.29 4.60 0.72
CA ASN A 132 8.17 4.50 2.17
C ASN A 132 8.77 5.72 2.89
N ASP A 133 9.84 6.30 2.38
CA ASP A 133 10.49 7.48 2.94
C ASP A 133 9.56 8.70 2.87
N GLY A 134 8.94 8.95 1.71
CA GLY A 134 7.93 10.00 1.55
C GLY A 134 6.75 9.81 2.51
N TYR A 135 6.18 8.60 2.55
CA TYR A 135 5.06 8.28 3.45
C TYR A 135 5.42 8.48 4.93
N ARG A 136 6.53 7.90 5.38
CA ARG A 136 6.96 7.97 6.79
C ARG A 136 7.42 9.38 7.16
N GLY A 137 8.04 10.10 6.23
CA GLY A 137 8.46 11.50 6.39
C GLY A 137 7.30 12.38 6.79
N TYR A 138 6.24 12.40 5.99
CA TYR A 138 5.07 13.23 6.27
C TYR A 138 4.24 12.73 7.45
N ARG A 139 4.19 11.42 7.69
CA ARG A 139 3.55 10.86 8.89
C ARG A 139 4.22 11.26 10.20
N ARG A 140 5.54 11.54 10.19
CA ARG A 140 6.22 12.05 11.38
C ARG A 140 5.81 13.49 11.68
N THR A 141 5.68 14.30 10.63
CA THR A 141 5.43 15.75 10.72
C THR A 141 3.96 16.09 10.97
N TYR A 142 3.04 15.47 10.24
CA TYR A 142 1.61 15.76 10.32
C TYR A 142 0.87 14.61 10.99
N ARG A 143 -0.09 14.93 11.86
CA ARG A 143 -0.99 13.96 12.54
C ARG A 143 -2.46 14.31 12.38
N THR A 144 -2.74 15.52 11.96
CA THR A 144 -4.05 16.05 11.58
C THR A 144 -3.89 16.81 10.28
N CYS A 145 -4.96 16.94 9.49
CA CYS A 145 -4.91 17.78 8.31
C CYS A 145 -4.79 19.25 8.72
N THR A 146 -3.65 19.85 8.41
CA THR A 146 -3.41 21.28 8.55
C THR A 146 -3.42 21.94 7.18
N GLU A 147 -3.59 23.26 7.14
CA GLU A 147 -3.49 24.04 5.92
C GLU A 147 -2.11 23.87 5.22
N SER A 148 -1.03 23.73 5.99
CA SER A 148 0.29 23.40 5.45
C SER A 148 0.37 21.99 4.83
N ALA A 149 -0.34 21.01 5.40
CA ALA A 149 -0.43 19.66 4.84
C ALA A 149 -1.19 19.65 3.51
N THR A 150 -2.32 20.38 3.43
CA THR A 150 -3.09 20.55 2.18
C THR A 150 -2.25 21.17 1.07
N ARG A 151 -1.51 22.25 1.38
CA ARG A 151 -0.60 22.87 0.42
C ARG A 151 0.53 21.94 -0.01
N ALA A 152 1.11 21.18 0.92
CA ALA A 152 2.12 20.18 0.59
C ALA A 152 1.55 19.11 -0.36
N ALA A 153 0.35 18.60 -0.08
CA ALA A 153 -0.32 17.63 -0.95
C ALA A 153 -0.55 18.17 -2.37
N SER A 154 -1.01 19.42 -2.48
CA SER A 154 -1.21 20.09 -3.78
C SER A 154 0.10 20.23 -4.56
N ARG A 155 1.15 20.78 -3.92
CA ARG A 155 2.47 20.94 -4.53
C ARG A 155 3.06 19.62 -5.02
N PHE A 156 2.98 18.57 -4.21
CA PHE A 156 3.48 17.25 -4.61
C PHE A 156 2.65 16.60 -5.71
N SER A 157 1.34 16.86 -5.76
CA SER A 157 0.50 16.37 -6.86
C SER A 157 0.91 17.02 -8.18
N THR A 158 1.20 18.33 -8.17
CA THR A 158 1.73 19.05 -9.34
C THR A 158 3.11 18.54 -9.75
N GLU A 159 4.06 18.47 -8.82
CA GLU A 159 5.42 18.00 -9.09
C GLU A 159 5.42 16.54 -9.61
N GLY A 160 4.58 15.68 -9.03
CA GLY A 160 4.41 14.30 -9.48
C GLY A 160 3.88 14.19 -10.91
N ALA A 161 2.92 15.05 -11.29
CA ALA A 161 2.40 15.10 -12.66
C ALA A 161 3.44 15.58 -13.67
N GLU A 162 4.25 16.58 -13.30
CA GLU A 162 5.35 17.09 -14.12
C GLU A 162 6.42 16.01 -14.34
N LEU A 163 6.82 15.30 -13.27
CA LEU A 163 7.80 14.20 -13.37
C LEU A 163 7.28 13.04 -14.21
N ALA A 164 6.02 12.63 -14.01
CA ALA A 164 5.42 11.57 -14.81
C ALA A 164 5.40 11.94 -16.31
N THR A 165 5.09 13.21 -16.62
CA THR A 165 5.12 13.73 -17.99
C THR A 165 6.54 13.69 -18.56
N ALA A 166 7.53 14.19 -17.82
CA ALA A 166 8.93 14.21 -18.26
C ALA A 166 9.50 12.80 -18.49
N LEU A 167 9.18 11.85 -17.62
CA LEU A 167 9.57 10.44 -17.77
C LEU A 167 8.94 9.81 -19.02
N SER A 168 7.65 10.10 -19.28
CA SER A 168 6.97 9.61 -20.48
C SER A 168 7.62 10.11 -21.76
N GLN A 169 8.03 11.39 -21.80
CA GLN A 169 8.68 11.99 -22.97
C GLN A 169 10.10 11.43 -23.18
N THR A 170 10.84 11.18 -22.10
CA THR A 170 12.19 10.62 -22.19
C THR A 170 12.18 9.23 -22.83
N SER A 171 11.14 8.43 -22.55
CA SER A 171 10.97 7.11 -23.16
C SER A 171 10.78 7.16 -24.69
N VAL A 172 10.19 8.24 -25.20
CA VAL A 172 10.00 8.48 -26.65
C VAL A 172 11.35 8.72 -27.34
N PHE A 173 12.23 9.50 -26.72
CA PHE A 173 13.54 9.81 -27.31
C PHE A 173 14.56 8.67 -27.17
N ALA A 174 14.46 7.84 -26.13
CA ALA A 174 15.30 6.64 -25.98
C ALA A 174 15.00 5.54 -27.02
N SER A 175 13.78 5.57 -27.59
CA SER A 175 13.31 4.59 -28.58
C SER A 175 13.53 5.02 -30.04
N ALA A 176 13.94 6.28 -30.27
CA ALA A 176 14.33 6.74 -31.59
C ALA A 176 15.71 6.16 -31.96
N PRO A 177 15.91 5.57 -33.15
CA PRO A 177 17.25 5.28 -33.62
C PRO A 177 18.00 6.59 -33.59
N GLN A 178 19.17 6.61 -32.94
CA GLN A 178 20.05 7.77 -32.92
C GLN A 178 20.29 8.15 -34.39
N ALA A 179 19.59 9.17 -34.87
CA ALA A 179 19.80 9.72 -36.18
C ALA A 179 21.19 10.32 -36.13
N ARG A 180 22.15 9.52 -36.61
CA ARG A 180 23.55 9.80 -36.87
C ARG A 180 23.89 11.27 -36.65
N VAL A 181 24.47 11.57 -35.49
CA VAL A 181 25.19 12.84 -35.29
C VAL A 181 26.37 12.79 -36.26
N GLN A 182 26.15 13.26 -37.49
CA GLN A 182 27.22 13.54 -38.43
C GLN A 182 28.00 14.72 -37.84
N ALA A 183 29.25 14.44 -37.46
CA ALA A 183 30.23 15.49 -37.22
C ALA A 183 30.31 16.39 -38.47
N PRO A 184 30.46 17.71 -38.33
CA PRO A 184 30.73 18.56 -39.47
C PRO A 184 32.04 18.08 -40.14
N GLU A 185 31.93 17.75 -41.42
CA GLU A 185 33.04 17.40 -42.30
C GLU A 185 33.97 18.63 -42.37
N SER A 186 35.15 18.51 -41.77
CA SER A 186 36.22 19.50 -41.86
C SER A 186 36.89 19.36 -43.23
N ASP A 187 36.52 20.22 -44.16
CA ASP A 187 37.25 20.43 -45.42
C ASP A 187 38.60 21.11 -45.15
N ASP A 188 39.57 20.34 -44.65
CA ASP A 188 40.98 20.72 -44.67
C ASP A 188 41.63 20.14 -45.94
N GLY A 189 41.25 20.71 -47.09
CA GLY A 189 41.91 20.50 -48.37
C GLY A 189 43.21 21.29 -48.43
N ALA A 190 44.28 20.69 -47.90
CA ALA A 190 45.63 21.22 -47.89
C ALA A 190 46.14 21.62 -49.29
N SER A 191 46.66 22.84 -49.36
CA SER A 191 47.71 23.26 -50.30
C SER A 191 48.94 22.37 -50.16
N ALA A 192 49.44 21.79 -51.27
CA ALA A 192 50.86 21.87 -51.68
C ALA A 192 51.24 20.91 -52.83
N ALA A 193 51.76 21.54 -53.90
CA ALA A 193 52.90 21.14 -54.72
C ALA A 193 52.85 19.87 -55.61
N ARG A 194 52.99 20.09 -56.93
CA ARG A 194 54.19 19.69 -57.70
C ARG A 194 54.14 20.15 -59.18
N ASN A 195 55.25 20.79 -59.59
CA ASN A 195 55.83 21.04 -60.92
C ASN A 195 55.09 21.91 -61.93
#